data_AF-A0A9P8F983-F1
#
_entry.id   AF-A0A9P8F983-F1
#
_cell.length_a   1.000
_cell.length_b   1.000
_cell.length_c   1.000
_cell.angle_alpha   90.00
_cell.angle_beta   90.00
_cell.angle_gamma   90.00
#
_symmetry.space_group_name_H-M   'P 1'
#
loop_
_entity.id
_entity.type
_entity.pdbx_description
1 polymer ?
#
loop_
_entity_poly.entity_id
_entity_poly.type
_entity_poly.pdbx_seq_one_letter_code
_entity_poly.pdbx_strand_id
1 'polypeptide(L)'
;MPSPNKTDPIIIVGAGVFGLTSALHLARANYINIHLFDKQNFLATNYSFAAGSDGASADENKILRASYGGQELYQRMAFAAMQEWEHWNRDMAS
;
A
#
# COMPACT_ATOMS: atom_id res chain seq x y z
N MET A 1 22.91 -1.78 11.88
CA MET A 1 22.97 -2.12 10.44
C MET A 1 23.01 -0.80 9.66
N PRO A 2 23.95 -0.61 8.73
CA PRO A 2 23.89 0.54 7.83
C PRO A 2 22.65 0.43 6.94
N SER A 3 22.12 1.58 6.52
CA SER A 3 21.02 1.62 5.54
C SER A 3 21.50 1.09 4.18
N PRO A 4 20.67 0.35 3.45
CA PRO A 4 21.02 -0.12 2.10
C PRO A 4 21.19 1.05 1.13
N ASN A 5 22.09 0.89 0.16
CA ASN A 5 22.27 1.82 -0.95
C ASN A 5 21.03 1.83 -1.85
N LYS A 6 20.87 2.89 -2.64
CA LYS A 6 19.71 3.06 -3.55
C LYS A 6 19.65 2.00 -4.66
N THR A 7 20.78 1.37 -4.96
CA THR A 7 20.95 0.35 -5.99
C THR A 7 20.92 -1.08 -5.44
N ASP A 8 21.00 -1.24 -4.12
CA ASP A 8 20.98 -2.55 -3.49
C ASP A 8 19.62 -3.21 -3.72
N PRO A 9 19.58 -4.52 -4.02
CA PRO A 9 18.33 -5.22 -4.26
C PRO A 9 17.49 -5.28 -2.99
N ILE A 10 16.21 -4.90 -3.09
CA ILE A 10 15.23 -5.00 -2.03
C ILE A 10 14.15 -5.98 -2.46
N ILE A 11 13.97 -7.04 -1.68
CA ILE A 11 12.92 -8.03 -1.87
C ILE A 11 11.77 -7.70 -0.93
N ILE A 12 10.56 -7.60 -1.48
CA ILE A 12 9.31 -7.46 -0.74
C ILE A 12 8.47 -8.69 -1.03
N VAL A 13 8.05 -9.40 0.02
CA VAL A 13 7.20 -10.59 -0.08
C VAL A 13 5.79 -10.21 0.40
N GLY A 14 4.83 -10.32 -0.51
CA GLY A 14 3.44 -9.92 -0.35
C GLY A 14 3.13 -8.58 -1.00
N ALA A 15 2.36 -8.59 -2.08
CA ALA A 15 1.84 -7.44 -2.81
C ALA A 15 0.50 -6.94 -2.27
N GLY A 16 0.28 -7.05 -0.95
CA GLY A 16 -0.84 -6.42 -0.24
C GLY A 16 -0.53 -4.97 0.16
N VAL A 17 -1.38 -4.38 1.03
CA VAL A 17 -1.28 -2.97 1.46
C VAL A 17 0.12 -2.61 1.97
N PHE A 18 0.71 -3.41 2.86
CA PHE A 18 2.04 -3.10 3.39
C PHE A 18 3.12 -3.20 2.31
N GLY A 19 3.17 -4.28 1.54
CA GLY A 19 4.24 -4.45 0.54
C GLY A 19 4.18 -3.46 -0.62
N LEU A 20 2.98 -3.18 -1.14
CA LEU A 20 2.81 -2.15 -2.18
C LEU A 20 3.14 -0.75 -1.66
N THR A 21 2.69 -0.41 -0.45
CA THR A 21 3.00 0.89 0.16
C THR A 21 4.51 1.02 0.39
N SER A 22 5.17 -0.03 0.90
CA SER A 22 6.63 -0.06 1.03
C SER A 22 7.32 0.11 -0.31
N ALA A 23 6.92 -0.62 -1.35
CA ALA A 23 7.49 -0.49 -2.70
C ALA A 23 7.33 0.93 -3.26
N LEU A 24 6.14 1.52 -3.13
CA LEU A 24 5.84 2.88 -3.58
C LEU A 24 6.73 3.91 -2.87
N HIS A 25 6.85 3.83 -1.54
CA HIS A 25 7.66 4.78 -0.77
C HIS A 25 9.16 4.57 -0.98
N LEU A 26 9.64 3.35 -1.22
CA LEU A 26 11.01 3.10 -1.63
C LEU A 26 11.31 3.70 -3.00
N ALA A 27 10.41 3.53 -3.98
CA ALA A 27 10.54 4.13 -5.30
C ALA A 27 10.56 5.67 -5.22
N ARG A 28 9.64 6.27 -4.45
CA ARG A 28 9.62 7.72 -4.16
C ARG A 28 10.90 8.21 -3.48
N ALA A 29 11.54 7.35 -2.68
CA ALA A 29 12.84 7.62 -2.04
C ALA A 29 14.04 7.29 -2.95
N ASN A 30 13.84 7.11 -4.26
CA ASN A 30 14.84 6.82 -5.29
C ASN A 30 15.58 5.49 -5.13
N TYR A 31 15.00 4.50 -4.46
CA TYR A 31 15.48 3.12 -4.57
C TYR A 31 15.03 2.55 -5.92
N ILE A 32 15.96 1.96 -6.68
CA ILE A 32 15.71 1.57 -8.08
C ILE A 32 15.63 0.06 -8.31
N ASN A 33 16.03 -0.74 -7.32
CA ASN A 33 16.16 -2.19 -7.45
C ASN A 33 15.19 -2.92 -6.51
N ILE A 34 13.89 -2.75 -6.74
CA ILE A 34 12.81 -3.25 -5.87
C ILE A 34 12.09 -4.40 -6.57
N HIS A 35 12.06 -5.57 -5.94
CA HIS A 35 11.38 -6.76 -6.44
C HIS A 35 10.23 -7.15 -5.50
N LEU A 36 9.02 -7.16 -6.03
CA LEU A 36 7.81 -7.53 -5.31
C LEU A 36 7.36 -8.92 -5.75
N PHE A 37 7.20 -9.83 -4.79
CA PHE A 37 6.74 -11.19 -5.02
C PHE A 37 5.43 -11.42 -4.30
N ASP A 38 4.47 -12.05 -4.96
CA ASP A 38 3.23 -12.51 -4.34
C ASP A 38 2.87 -13.90 -4.86
N LYS A 39 2.09 -14.64 -4.06
CA LYS A 39 1.49 -15.91 -4.47
C LYS A 39 0.45 -15.71 -5.57
N GLN A 40 -0.28 -14.59 -5.52
CA GLN A 40 -1.38 -14.31 -6.44
C GLN A 40 -0.91 -13.58 -7.69
N ASN A 41 -1.54 -13.91 -8.82
CA ASN A 41 -1.30 -13.20 -10.08
C ASN A 41 -2.16 -11.93 -10.15
N PHE A 42 -1.83 -10.94 -9.31
CA PHE A 42 -2.58 -9.68 -9.25
C PHE A 42 -2.54 -8.86 -10.54
N LEU A 43 -1.57 -9.10 -11.44
CA LEU A 43 -1.56 -8.49 -12.77
C LEU A 43 -2.68 -9.03 -13.68
N ALA A 44 -3.10 -10.27 -13.47
CA ALA A 44 -4.22 -10.86 -14.22
C ALA A 44 -5.57 -10.55 -13.55
N THR A 45 -5.62 -10.56 -12.21
CA THR A 45 -6.88 -10.38 -11.48
C THR A 45 -7.21 -8.92 -11.15
N ASN A 46 -6.24 -8.00 -11.29
CA ASN A 46 -6.35 -6.60 -10.89
C ASN A 46 -6.91 -6.43 -9.47
N TYR A 47 -6.45 -7.28 -8.53
CA TYR A 47 -6.92 -7.31 -7.15
C TYR A 47 -8.44 -7.56 -6.96
N SER A 48 -9.16 -7.97 -8.00
CA SER A 48 -10.59 -8.27 -7.90
C SER A 48 -10.82 -9.56 -7.11
N PHE A 49 -11.57 -9.48 -6.01
CA PHE A 49 -11.98 -10.66 -5.25
C PHE A 49 -12.91 -11.56 -6.06
N ALA A 50 -13.75 -10.99 -6.94
CA ALA A 50 -14.61 -11.73 -7.86
C ALA A 50 -13.80 -12.54 -8.90
N ALA A 51 -12.59 -12.09 -9.24
CA ALA A 51 -11.65 -12.81 -10.09
C ALA A 51 -10.71 -13.76 -9.32
N GLY A 52 -11.03 -14.06 -8.05
CA GLY A 52 -10.29 -15.03 -7.23
C GLY A 52 -9.15 -14.45 -6.39
N SER A 53 -9.05 -13.13 -6.27
CA SER A 53 -8.08 -12.50 -5.36
C SER A 53 -8.49 -12.73 -3.89
N ASP A 54 -7.71 -13.50 -3.12
CA ASP A 54 -8.04 -13.89 -1.75
C ASP A 54 -7.34 -13.07 -0.64
N GLY A 55 -6.64 -11.99 -1.01
CA GLY A 55 -5.92 -11.14 -0.07
C GLY A 55 -6.86 -10.28 0.79
N ALA A 56 -6.49 -9.98 2.04
CA ALA A 56 -7.31 -9.17 2.94
C ALA A 56 -7.64 -7.76 2.41
N SER A 57 -6.82 -7.24 1.50
CA SER A 57 -7.00 -5.96 0.81
C SER A 57 -7.80 -6.04 -0.49
N ALA A 58 -8.15 -7.24 -0.95
CA ALA A 58 -8.98 -7.46 -2.14
C ALA A 58 -10.46 -7.48 -1.73
N ASP A 59 -11.14 -6.36 -1.92
CA ASP A 59 -12.56 -6.19 -1.62
C ASP A 59 -13.11 -5.04 -2.46
N GLU A 60 -14.42 -4.98 -2.63
CA GLU A 60 -15.09 -3.89 -3.35
C GLU A 60 -14.95 -2.55 -2.60
N ASN A 61 -14.99 -2.61 -1.26
CA ASN A 61 -14.90 -1.44 -0.42
C ASN A 61 -14.25 -1.76 0.94
N LYS A 62 -13.76 -0.72 1.62
CA LYS A 62 -13.27 -0.77 3.00
C LYS A 62 -13.71 0.48 3.75
N ILE A 63 -13.95 0.32 5.06
CA ILE A 63 -14.35 1.45 5.91
C ILE A 63 -13.10 2.21 6.36
N LEU A 64 -13.08 3.52 6.13
CA LEU A 64 -12.11 4.44 6.71
C LEU A 64 -12.77 5.23 7.85
N ARG A 65 -12.19 5.17 9.06
CA ARG A 65 -12.62 5.97 10.22
C ARG A 65 -11.42 6.39 11.04
N ALA A 66 -11.56 7.50 11.78
CA ALA A 66 -10.53 8.00 12.71
C ALA A 66 -10.96 7.90 14.19
N SER A 67 -12.16 7.40 14.49
CA SER A 67 -12.67 7.26 15.86
C SER A 67 -12.06 6.05 16.58
N TYR A 68 -10.82 6.19 17.06
CA TYR A 68 -10.08 5.13 17.77
C TYR A 68 -10.06 5.31 19.30
N GLY A 69 -10.87 6.21 19.86
CA GLY A 69 -10.93 6.45 21.30
C GLY A 69 -9.62 7.04 21.83
N GLY A 70 -9.09 6.52 22.94
CA GLY A 70 -7.81 6.98 23.52
C GLY A 70 -6.55 6.58 22.75
N GLN A 71 -6.69 5.94 21.59
CA GLN A 71 -5.57 5.44 20.79
C GLN A 71 -5.05 6.51 19.81
N GLU A 72 -4.43 7.56 20.36
CA GLU A 72 -4.06 8.75 19.59
C GLU A 72 -3.13 8.48 18.41
N LEU A 73 -2.22 7.50 18.52
CA LEU A 73 -1.31 7.13 17.43
C LEU A 73 -2.09 6.73 16.16
N TYR A 74 -3.05 5.81 16.31
CA TYR A 74 -3.87 5.32 15.20
C TYR A 74 -4.79 6.41 14.66
N GLN A 75 -5.30 7.27 15.53
CA GLN A 75 -6.10 8.43 15.12
C GLN A 75 -5.28 9.41 14.27
N ARG A 76 -4.04 9.74 14.68
CA ARG A 76 -3.14 10.58 13.88
C ARG A 76 -2.81 9.94 12.53
N MET A 77 -2.53 8.63 12.52
CA MET A 77 -2.28 7.90 11.27
C MET A 77 -3.49 7.92 10.34
N ALA A 78 -4.71 7.74 10.86
CA ALA A 78 -5.93 7.77 10.06
C ALA A 78 -6.19 9.14 9.43
N PHE A 79 -6.00 10.23 10.18
CA PHE A 79 -6.12 11.57 9.62
C PHE A 79 -5.06 11.88 8.55
N ALA A 80 -3.82 11.43 8.73
CA ALA A 80 -2.79 11.56 7.70
C ALA A 80 -3.17 10.78 6.44
N ALA A 81 -3.66 9.54 6.58
CA ALA A 81 -4.12 8.73 5.46
C ALA A 81 -5.30 9.36 4.71
N MET A 82 -6.25 9.99 5.42
CA MET A 82 -7.40 10.67 4.79
C MET A 82 -6.97 11.76 3.80
N GLN A 83 -5.85 12.45 4.04
CA GLN A 83 -5.34 13.46 3.10
C GLN A 83 -4.90 12.86 1.76
N GLU A 84 -4.28 11.67 1.78
CA GLU A 84 -3.90 10.93 0.57
C GLU A 84 -5.14 10.44 -0.20
N TRP A 85 -6.18 9.96 0.50
CA TRP A 85 -7.46 9.60 -0.13
C TRP A 85 -8.09 10.78 -0.87
N GLU A 86 -8.13 11.95 -0.24
CA GLU A 86 -8.65 13.17 -0.88
C GLU A 86 -7.80 13.61 -2.08
N HIS A 87 -6.48 13.39 -2.03
CA HIS A 87 -5.61 13.65 -3.17
C HIS A 87 -5.94 12.72 -4.35
N TRP A 88 -6.06 11.42 -4.13
CA TRP A 88 -6.41 10.48 -5.19
C TRP A 88 -7.81 10.74 -5.77
N ASN A 89 -8.77 11.14 -4.94
CA ASN A 89 -10.09 11.54 -5.42
C ASN A 89 -10.00 12.70 -6.42
N ARG A 90 -9.13 13.68 -6.18
CA ARG A 90 -8.91 14.79 -7.11
C ARG A 90 -8.22 14.32 -8.39
N ASP A 91 -7.20 13.47 -8.27
CA ASP A 91 -6.43 12.96 -9.41
C ASP A 91 -7.31 12.10 -10.34
N MET A 92 -8.27 11.35 -9.80
CA MET A 92 -9.21 10.53 -10.58
C MET A 92 -10.37 11.34 -11.20
N ALA A 93 -10.61 12.56 -10.71
CA ALA A 93 -11.68 13.42 -11.21
C ALA A 93 -11.25 14.30 -12.40
N SER A 94 -9.95 14.38 -12.70
CA SER A 94 -9.38 15.09 -13.85
C SER A 94 -9.19 14.19 -15.06
#